data_AF-A0A7C5N2Y5-F1
#
_entry.id   AF-A0A7C5N2Y5-F1
#
_cell.length_a   1.000
_cell.length_b   1.000
_cell.length_c   1.000
_cell.angle_alpha   90.00
_cell.angle_beta   90.00
_cell.angle_gamma   90.00
#
_symmetry.space_group_name_H-M   'P 1'
#
loop_
_entity.id
_entity.type
_entity.pdbx_description
1 polymer ?
#
loop_
_entity_poly.entity_id
_entity_poly.type
_entity_poly.pdbx_seq_one_letter_code
_entity_poly.pdbx_strand_id
1 'polypeptide(L)'
;MSSFVETPKKPSNEGAPPLDATMMTAIICVAGAAVVLSVGAIVGFGWRMGSSCAAGGLLATVNLWAFAYVGRGMLGEGRRKWGLLGGLKLLALLAAFYVLLSSDLLSGLGVAAGYAALPLGVAIGNFVGPRPEDLPPEG
;
A
#
# COMPACT_ATOMS: atom_id res chain seq x y z
N MET A 1 15.00 -53.52 11.11
CA MET A 1 13.73 -52.78 10.92
C MET A 1 13.88 -51.42 11.56
N SER A 2 14.41 -50.45 10.81
CA SER A 2 14.59 -49.07 11.26
C SER A 2 13.77 -48.21 10.32
N SER A 3 12.56 -47.85 10.73
CA SER A 3 11.66 -46.98 9.98
C SER A 3 12.24 -45.57 9.94
N PHE A 4 12.70 -45.15 8.77
CA PHE A 4 12.99 -43.76 8.44
C PHE A 4 11.67 -42.97 8.56
N VAL A 5 11.52 -42.21 9.64
CA VAL A 5 10.50 -41.19 9.75
C VAL A 5 11.03 -40.01 8.94
N GLU A 6 10.62 -39.89 7.68
CA GLU A 6 10.77 -38.66 6.92
C GLU A 6 9.94 -37.58 7.63
N THR A 7 10.61 -36.70 8.35
CA THR A 7 10.01 -35.46 8.85
C THR A 7 9.53 -34.65 7.64
N PRO A 8 8.28 -34.12 7.65
CA PRO A 8 7.78 -33.32 6.55
C PRO A 8 8.67 -32.10 6.35
N LYS A 9 9.34 -32.03 5.19
CA LYS A 9 10.11 -30.87 4.75
C LYS A 9 9.16 -29.68 4.70
N LYS A 10 9.29 -28.79 5.68
CA LYS A 10 8.62 -27.48 5.71
C LYS A 10 8.93 -26.81 4.35
N PRO A 11 7.93 -26.32 3.60
CA PRO A 11 8.22 -25.63 2.35
C PRO A 11 9.06 -24.41 2.69
N SER A 12 10.36 -24.51 2.43
CA SER A 12 11.29 -23.40 2.51
C SER A 12 10.94 -22.45 1.39
N ASN A 13 10.18 -21.41 1.72
CA ASN A 13 10.06 -20.20 0.91
C ASN A 13 11.41 -19.45 0.94
N GLU A 14 12.51 -20.10 0.58
CA GLU A 14 13.89 -19.59 0.74
C GLU A 14 14.48 -18.94 -0.53
N GLY A 15 13.74 -18.86 -1.64
CA GLY A 15 14.32 -18.39 -2.92
C GLY A 15 13.57 -17.26 -3.66
N ALA A 16 12.37 -16.88 -3.25
CA ALA A 16 11.67 -15.76 -3.89
C ALA A 16 11.82 -14.51 -3.03
N PRO A 17 12.28 -13.35 -3.56
CA PRO A 17 12.02 -12.09 -2.87
C PRO A 17 10.51 -12.05 -2.66
N PRO A 18 10.01 -12.00 -1.41
CA PRO A 18 8.58 -12.10 -1.21
C PRO A 18 7.98 -10.89 -1.92
N LEU A 19 7.14 -11.11 -2.93
CA LEU A 19 6.33 -10.04 -3.53
C LEU A 19 5.61 -9.25 -2.41
N ASP A 20 5.30 -9.96 -1.33
CA ASP A 20 4.82 -9.47 -0.05
C ASP A 20 5.76 -8.49 0.66
N ALA A 21 7.07 -8.71 0.68
CA ALA A 21 8.05 -7.84 1.32
C ALA A 21 8.16 -6.50 0.57
N THR A 22 8.27 -6.53 -0.76
CA THR A 22 8.32 -5.30 -1.56
C THR A 22 7.00 -4.51 -1.47
N MET A 23 5.86 -5.20 -1.50
CA MET A 23 4.55 -4.55 -1.26
C MET A 23 4.44 -3.96 0.14
N MET A 24 4.88 -4.68 1.17
CA MET A 24 4.83 -4.20 2.56
C MET A 24 5.72 -2.98 2.74
N THR A 25 6.92 -2.98 2.17
CA THR A 25 7.83 -1.83 2.15
C THR A 25 7.16 -0.62 1.49
N ALA A 26 6.51 -0.80 0.32
CA ALA A 26 5.81 0.30 -0.35
C ALA A 26 4.66 0.86 0.51
N ILE A 27 3.87 0.00 1.17
CA ILE A 27 2.78 0.43 2.06
C ILE A 27 3.34 1.21 3.27
N ILE A 28 4.42 0.75 3.89
CA ILE A 28 5.08 1.42 5.02
C ILE A 28 5.64 2.78 4.58
N CYS A 29 6.28 2.86 3.42
CA CYS A 29 6.80 4.12 2.88
C CYS A 29 5.68 5.12 2.59
N VAL A 30 4.54 4.67 2.03
CA VAL A 30 3.37 5.53 1.79
C VAL A 30 2.74 5.99 3.10
N ALA A 31 2.59 5.09 4.09
CA ALA A 31 2.08 5.45 5.41
C ALA A 31 2.99 6.48 6.11
N GLY A 32 4.30 6.27 6.05
CA GLY A 32 5.30 7.21 6.57
C GLY A 32 5.23 8.58 5.89
N ALA A 33 5.16 8.61 4.55
CA ALA A 33 5.01 9.85 3.80
C ALA A 33 3.71 10.58 4.15
N ALA A 34 2.60 9.86 4.31
CA ALA A 34 1.32 10.41 4.72
C ALA A 34 1.39 11.07 6.11
N VAL A 35 2.07 10.43 7.07
CA VAL A 35 2.29 11.00 8.41
C VAL A 35 3.13 12.27 8.33
N VAL A 36 4.25 12.24 7.61
CA VAL A 36 5.15 13.40 7.46
C VAL A 36 4.42 14.59 6.81
N LEU A 37 3.68 14.35 5.72
CA LEU A 37 2.90 15.38 5.04
C LEU A 37 1.75 15.90 5.90
N SER A 38 1.13 15.05 6.72
CA SER A 38 0.07 15.47 7.64
C SER A 38 0.62 16.37 8.74
N VAL A 39 1.75 16.00 9.36
CA VAL A 39 2.42 16.82 10.38
C VAL A 39 2.91 18.13 9.77
N GLY A 40 3.52 18.09 8.58
CA GLY A 40 3.93 19.29 7.86
C GLY A 40 2.76 20.23 7.55
N ALA A 41 1.60 19.69 7.16
CA ALA A 41 0.39 20.46 6.92
C ALA A 41 -0.17 21.10 8.20
N ILE A 42 -0.14 20.39 9.34
CA ILE A 42 -0.54 20.95 10.65
C ILE A 42 0.36 22.14 11.01
N VAL A 43 1.68 21.98 10.87
CA VAL A 43 2.65 23.01 11.26
C VAL A 43 2.59 24.23 10.32
N GLY A 44 2.45 24.02 9.02
CA GLY A 44 2.47 25.12 8.03
C GLY A 44 1.14 25.84 7.82
N PHE A 45 0.02 25.11 7.88
CA PHE A 45 -1.30 25.61 7.45
C PHE A 45 -2.40 25.39 8.49
N GLY A 46 -2.06 24.85 9.67
CA GLY A 46 -2.96 24.68 10.81
C GLY A 46 -3.73 23.36 10.82
N TRP A 47 -4.48 23.17 11.90
CA TRP A 47 -5.16 21.91 12.23
C TRP A 47 -6.13 21.42 11.15
N ARG A 48 -6.88 22.35 10.53
CA ARG A 48 -7.90 22.04 9.52
C ARG A 48 -7.29 21.46 8.25
N MET A 49 -6.14 21.98 7.82
CA MET A 49 -5.39 21.46 6.66
C MET A 49 -4.74 20.12 6.99
N GLY A 50 -4.22 19.99 8.21
CA GLY A 50 -3.66 18.76 8.76
C GLY A 50 -4.63 17.58 8.75
N SER A 51 -5.86 17.78 9.26
CA SER A 51 -6.88 16.73 9.26
C SER A 51 -7.29 16.31 7.85
N SER A 52 -7.34 17.24 6.90
CA SER A 52 -7.62 16.94 5.49
C SER A 52 -6.49 16.14 4.84
N CYS A 53 -5.23 16.50 5.14
CA CYS A 53 -4.05 15.78 4.68
C CYS A 53 -4.00 14.35 5.25
N ALA A 54 -4.28 14.19 6.54
CA ALA A 54 -4.36 12.89 7.19
C ALA A 54 -5.44 12.00 6.59
N ALA A 55 -6.64 12.56 6.32
CA ALA A 55 -7.71 11.82 5.66
C ALA A 55 -7.32 11.39 4.24
N GLY A 56 -6.70 12.28 3.46
CA GLY A 56 -6.19 11.96 2.12
C GLY A 56 -5.09 10.88 2.14
N GLY A 57 -4.16 10.97 3.10
CA GLY A 57 -3.08 10.01 3.28
C GLY A 57 -3.55 8.63 3.77
N LEU A 58 -4.55 8.57 4.65
CA LEU A 58 -5.21 7.32 5.03
C LEU A 58 -5.89 6.67 3.82
N LEU A 59 -6.63 7.46 3.04
CA LEU A 59 -7.33 6.99 1.85
C LEU A 59 -6.33 6.45 0.81
N ALA A 60 -5.20 7.12 0.65
CA ALA A 60 -4.07 6.68 -0.18
C ALA A 60 -3.45 5.35 0.31
N THR A 61 -3.22 5.21 1.62
CA THR A 61 -2.64 4.00 2.22
C THR A 61 -3.59 2.81 2.09
N VAL A 62 -4.87 2.99 2.43
CA VAL A 62 -5.91 1.97 2.28
C VAL A 62 -6.10 1.59 0.80
N ASN A 63 -6.02 2.56 -0.11
CA ASN A 63 -6.02 2.29 -1.53
C ASN A 63 -4.82 1.39 -1.90
N LEU A 64 -3.59 1.73 -1.54
CA LEU A 64 -2.46 0.89 -1.91
C LEU A 64 -2.57 -0.53 -1.33
N TRP A 65 -2.97 -0.66 -0.06
CA TRP A 65 -3.17 -1.96 0.61
C TRP A 65 -4.20 -2.83 -0.10
N ALA A 66 -5.38 -2.30 -0.42
CA ALA A 66 -6.39 -3.07 -1.12
C ALA A 66 -5.99 -3.38 -2.58
N PHE A 67 -5.14 -2.56 -3.20
CA PHE A 67 -4.61 -2.85 -4.54
C PHE A 67 -3.63 -4.01 -4.45
N ALA A 68 -2.78 -4.03 -3.43
CA ALA A 68 -1.91 -5.15 -3.14
C ALA A 68 -2.70 -6.45 -2.93
N TYR A 69 -3.79 -6.39 -2.16
CA TYR A 69 -4.67 -7.53 -1.91
C TYR A 69 -5.33 -8.06 -3.21
N VAL A 70 -5.91 -7.18 -4.02
CA VAL A 70 -6.55 -7.57 -5.29
C VAL A 70 -5.52 -8.05 -6.31
N GLY A 71 -4.33 -7.43 -6.36
CA GLY A 71 -3.25 -7.81 -7.25
C GLY A 71 -2.79 -9.25 -7.02
N ARG A 72 -2.65 -9.68 -5.75
CA ARG A 72 -2.36 -11.08 -5.41
C ARG A 72 -3.42 -12.03 -5.96
N GLY A 73 -4.70 -11.65 -5.85
CA GLY A 73 -5.80 -12.43 -6.37
C GLY A 73 -5.89 -12.48 -7.91
N MET A 74 -5.49 -11.41 -8.60
CA MET A 74 -5.44 -11.37 -10.07
C MET A 74 -4.34 -12.25 -10.67
N LEU A 75 -3.26 -12.49 -9.92
CA LEU A 75 -2.15 -13.38 -10.31
C LEU A 75 -2.49 -14.87 -10.13
N GLY A 76 -3.59 -15.20 -9.42
CA GLY A 76 -4.09 -16.56 -9.25
C GLY A 76 -5.27 -16.90 -10.18
N GLU A 77 -5.91 -18.04 -9.91
CA GLU A 77 -7.13 -18.44 -10.61
C GLU A 77 -8.32 -17.56 -10.17
N GLY A 78 -8.97 -16.88 -11.12
CA GLY A 78 -10.15 -16.03 -10.84
C GLY A 78 -10.05 -14.56 -11.26
N ARG A 79 -9.15 -14.21 -12.20
CA ARG A 79 -8.92 -12.85 -12.73
C ARG A 79 -10.19 -12.00 -12.96
N ARG A 80 -11.28 -12.61 -13.44
CA ARG A 80 -12.55 -11.91 -13.73
C ARG A 80 -13.29 -11.46 -12.46
N LYS A 81 -13.27 -12.27 -11.39
CA LYS A 81 -13.86 -11.94 -10.09
C LYS A 81 -13.02 -10.88 -9.36
N TRP A 82 -11.71 -11.03 -9.39
CA TRP A 82 -10.77 -10.07 -8.80
C TRP A 82 -10.75 -8.71 -9.53
N GLY A 83 -10.88 -8.73 -10.86
CA GLY A 83 -11.04 -7.51 -11.66
C GLY A 83 -12.32 -6.73 -11.33
N LEU A 84 -13.43 -7.44 -11.08
CA LEU A 84 -14.70 -6.84 -10.63
C LEU A 84 -14.56 -6.20 -9.25
N LEU A 85 -13.86 -6.87 -8.33
CA LEU A 85 -13.55 -6.34 -7.00
C LEU A 85 -12.66 -5.08 -7.09
N GLY A 86 -11.67 -5.08 -7.98
CA GLY A 86 -10.83 -3.92 -8.27
C GLY A 86 -11.62 -2.74 -8.85
N GLY A 87 -12.53 -3.02 -9.80
CA GLY A 87 -13.42 -2.00 -10.37
C GLY A 87 -14.39 -1.39 -9.35
N LEU A 88 -15.02 -2.23 -8.52
CA LEU A 88 -15.88 -1.78 -7.43
C LEU A 88 -15.12 -0.88 -6.45
N LYS A 89 -13.87 -1.24 -6.15
CA LYS A 89 -13.00 -0.42 -5.32
C LYS A 89 -12.69 0.94 -5.95
N LEU A 90 -12.43 1.02 -7.25
CA LEU A 90 -12.20 2.30 -7.92
C LEU A 90 -13.42 3.22 -7.77
N LEU A 91 -14.63 2.66 -7.91
CA LEU A 91 -15.87 3.40 -7.65
C LEU A 91 -16.00 3.83 -6.19
N ALA A 92 -15.68 2.95 -5.24
CA ALA A 92 -15.71 3.27 -3.82
C ALA A 92 -14.72 4.40 -3.45
N LEU A 93 -13.51 4.37 -4.02
CA LEU A 93 -12.52 5.43 -3.82
C LEU A 93 -12.94 6.74 -4.46
N LEU A 94 -13.51 6.70 -5.66
CA LEU A 94 -14.05 7.88 -6.32
C LEU A 94 -15.19 8.49 -5.51
N ALA A 95 -16.09 7.66 -4.99
CA ALA A 95 -17.17 8.08 -4.10
C ALA A 95 -16.64 8.67 -2.79
N ALA A 96 -15.64 8.03 -2.16
CA ALA A 96 -15.03 8.55 -0.94
C ALA A 96 -14.32 9.89 -1.18
N PHE A 97 -13.60 10.03 -2.29
CA PHE A 97 -12.96 11.28 -2.69
C PHE A 97 -13.99 12.37 -2.98
N TYR A 98 -15.08 12.02 -3.67
CA TYR A 98 -16.20 12.93 -3.92
C TYR A 98 -16.85 13.38 -2.60
N VAL A 99 -17.12 12.47 -1.66
CA VAL A 99 -17.65 12.81 -0.34
C VAL A 99 -16.69 13.71 0.44
N LEU A 100 -15.38 13.45 0.37
CA LEU A 100 -14.36 14.29 1.01
C LEU A 100 -14.30 15.71 0.43
N LEU A 101 -14.45 15.86 -0.89
CA LEU A 101 -14.49 17.16 -1.54
C LEU A 101 -15.81 17.89 -1.33
N SER A 102 -16.91 17.14 -1.21
CA SER A 102 -18.25 17.69 -1.00
C SER A 102 -18.52 18.03 0.47
N SER A 103 -17.60 17.67 1.38
CA SER A 103 -17.67 18.08 2.78
C SER A 103 -16.88 19.37 2.99
N ASP A 104 -17.58 20.47 3.27
CA ASP A 104 -17.03 21.80 3.68
C ASP A 104 -16.11 21.74 4.93
N LEU A 105 -16.03 20.57 5.55
CA LEU A 105 -15.20 20.25 6.70
C LEU A 105 -13.72 20.13 6.32
N LEU A 106 -13.39 19.72 5.10
CA LEU A 106 -12.02 19.43 4.68
C LEU A 106 -11.61 20.28 3.48
N SER A 107 -10.42 20.86 3.55
CA SER A 107 -9.83 21.58 2.42
C SER A 107 -9.49 20.58 1.32
N GLY A 108 -10.10 20.73 0.14
CA GLY A 108 -9.80 19.87 -1.01
C GLY A 108 -8.31 19.87 -1.38
N LEU A 109 -7.62 20.99 -1.18
CA LEU A 109 -6.16 21.09 -1.34
C LEU A 109 -5.40 20.24 -0.32
N GLY A 110 -5.88 20.18 0.93
CA GLY A 110 -5.28 19.35 1.98
C GLY A 110 -5.45 17.87 1.68
N VAL A 111 -6.63 17.46 1.21
CA VAL A 111 -6.90 16.07 0.78
C VAL A 111 -6.01 15.67 -0.40
N ALA A 112 -5.88 16.55 -1.41
CA ALA A 112 -5.02 16.31 -2.56
C ALA A 112 -3.55 16.20 -2.17
N ALA A 113 -3.07 17.07 -1.26
CA ALA A 113 -1.71 17.01 -0.72
C ALA A 113 -1.45 15.70 0.05
N GLY A 114 -2.41 15.25 0.86
CA GLY A 114 -2.34 13.96 1.54
C GLY A 114 -2.32 12.78 0.57
N TYR A 115 -3.09 12.86 -0.52
CA TYR A 115 -3.11 11.85 -1.56
C TYR A 115 -1.79 11.79 -2.35
N ALA A 116 -1.05 12.90 -2.44
CA ALA A 116 0.28 12.93 -3.04
C ALA A 116 1.32 12.08 -2.27
N ALA A 117 1.02 11.65 -1.05
CA ALA A 117 1.82 10.67 -0.32
C ALA A 117 1.96 9.33 -1.07
N LEU A 118 0.97 8.98 -1.90
CA LEU A 118 0.95 7.73 -2.65
C LEU A 118 2.09 7.66 -3.69
N PRO A 119 2.21 8.57 -4.68
CA PRO A 119 3.34 8.56 -5.61
C PRO A 119 4.67 8.79 -4.90
N LEU A 120 4.71 9.63 -3.85
CA LEU A 120 5.94 9.91 -3.11
C LEU A 120 6.47 8.66 -2.38
N GLY A 121 5.58 7.97 -1.64
CA GLY A 121 5.93 6.79 -0.88
C GLY A 121 6.22 5.58 -1.76
N VAL A 122 5.55 5.44 -2.91
CA VAL A 122 5.89 4.40 -3.90
C VAL A 122 7.26 4.65 -4.53
N ALA A 123 7.58 5.90 -4.88
CA ALA A 123 8.90 6.25 -5.41
C ALA A 123 10.00 5.91 -4.39
N ILE A 124 9.83 6.32 -3.13
CA ILE A 124 10.77 6.00 -2.05
C ILE A 124 10.85 4.49 -1.81
N GLY A 125 9.71 3.80 -1.78
CA GLY A 125 9.64 2.35 -1.58
C GLY A 125 10.38 1.56 -2.67
N ASN A 126 10.35 2.04 -3.92
CA ASN A 126 11.12 1.44 -5.01
C ASN A 126 12.64 1.64 -4.86
N PHE A 127 13.08 2.74 -4.24
CA PHE A 127 14.50 2.97 -3.95
C PHE A 127 15.01 2.19 -2.74
N VAL A 128 14.16 1.94 -1.75
CA VAL A 128 14.52 1.30 -0.47
C VAL A 128 14.20 -0.21 -0.45
N GLY A 129 13.40 -0.69 -1.41
CA GLY A 129 13.02 -2.09 -1.52
C GLY A 129 14.21 -3.03 -1.75
N PRO A 130 14.15 -4.28 -1.24
CA PRO A 130 15.20 -5.26 -1.47
C PRO A 130 15.44 -5.47 -2.97
N ARG A 131 16.69 -5.36 -3.42
CA ARG A 131 17.02 -5.69 -4.81
C ARG A 131 17.11 -7.21 -4.93
N PRO A 132 16.62 -7.81 -6.02
CA PRO A 132 16.77 -9.25 -6.28
C PRO A 132 18.24 -9.73 -6.23
N GLU A 133 19.18 -8.80 -6.42
CA GLU A 133 20.63 -8.99 -6.44
C GLU A 133 21.26 -9.21 -5.06
N ASP A 134 20.58 -8.82 -3.96
CA ASP A 134 21.09 -8.93 -2.59
C ASP A 134 20.80 -10.31 -1.95
N LEU A 135 20.17 -11.21 -2.71
CA LEU A 135 19.93 -12.59 -2.29
C LEU A 135 21.18 -13.42 -2.56
N PRO A 136 21.67 -14.21 -1.57
CA PRO A 136 22.88 -15.01 -1.74
C PRO A 136 22.72 -15.96 -2.94
N PRO A 137 23.77 -16.13 -3.77
CA PRO A 137 23.72 -17.08 -4.88
C PRO A 137 23.41 -18.47 -4.34
N GLU A 138 22.41 -19.10 -4.94
CA GLU A 138 21.91 -20.43 -4.56
C GLU A 138 23.06 -21.44 -4.46
N GLY A 139 23.18 -22.09 -3.30
CA GLY A 139 24.04 -23.25 -3.06
C GLY A 139 23.20 -24.44 -2.64
#